data_AF-A0A7K8R369-F1
#
_entry.id   AF-A0A7K8R369-F1
#
_cell.length_a   1.000
_cell.length_b   1.000
_cell.length_c   1.000
_cell.angle_alpha   90.00
_cell.angle_beta   90.00
_cell.angle_gamma   90.00
#
_symmetry.space_group_name_H-M   'P 1'
#
loop_
_entity.id
_entity.type
_entity.pdbx_description
1 polymer ?
#
loop_
_entity_poly.entity_id
_entity_poly.type
_entity_poly.pdbx_seq_one_letter_code
_entity_poly.pdbx_strand_id
1 'polypeptide(L)' 'QTLLMAHALRRILYSTARLADRQFAFVARNPQSPPSPLFCHLFVGLPGEVVQTLHLLLCRCFQLCHLLAHPEEQA' A
#
# COMPACT_ATOMS: atom_id res chain seq x y z
N GLN A 1 -15.50 14.04 10.67
CA GLN A 1 -14.92 12.90 9.91
C GLN A 1 -14.09 12.07 10.88
N THR A 2 -14.18 10.75 10.81
CA THR A 2 -13.45 9.85 11.71
C THR A 2 -12.41 9.08 10.91
N LEU A 3 -11.15 9.17 11.32
CA LEU A 3 -10.05 8.40 10.72
C LEU A 3 -10.14 6.95 11.18
N LEU A 4 -10.34 6.02 10.24
CA LEU A 4 -10.44 4.59 10.57
C LEU A 4 -9.07 3.94 10.71
N MET A 5 -8.13 4.24 9.80
CA MET A 5 -6.76 3.72 9.84
C MET A 5 -5.77 4.69 9.18
N ALA A 6 -4.57 4.82 9.77
CA ALA A 6 -3.46 5.55 9.18
C ALA A 6 -2.15 4.74 9.31
N HIS A 7 -1.70 4.17 8.19
CA HIS A 7 -0.40 3.52 8.12
C HIS A 7 0.65 4.49 7.57
N ALA A 8 1.79 4.57 8.26
CA ALA A 8 2.99 5.11 7.64
C ALA A 8 3.42 4.19 6.49
N LEU A 9 3.88 4.74 5.36
CA LEU A 9 4.24 3.97 4.17
C LEU A 9 5.24 2.85 4.45
N ARG A 10 6.26 3.10 5.30
CA ARG A 10 7.25 2.10 5.75
C ARG A 10 6.67 0.87 6.47
N ARG A 11 5.40 0.92 6.89
CA ARG A 11 4.71 -0.20 7.54
C ARG A 11 3.95 -1.06 6.53
N ILE A 12 3.78 -0.58 5.30
CA ILE A 12 3.16 -1.32 4.20
C ILE A 12 4.25 -2.05 3.45
N LEU A 13 4.07 -3.36 3.26
CA LEU A 13 5.10 -4.26 2.74
C LEU A 13 4.77 -4.78 1.34
N TYR A 14 3.48 -4.82 1.01
CA TYR A 14 3.00 -5.37 -0.26
C TYR A 14 1.67 -4.75 -0.63
N SER A 15 1.41 -4.61 -1.93
CA SER A 15 0.11 -4.22 -2.45
C SER A 15 -0.26 -5.04 -3.68
N THR A 16 -1.56 -5.17 -3.90
CA THR A 16 -2.12 -5.89 -5.04
C THR A 16 -3.46 -5.30 -5.44
N ALA A 17 -3.83 -5.49 -6.70
CA ALA A 17 -5.10 -5.08 -7.26
C ALA A 17 -5.68 -6.20 -8.11
N ARG A 18 -7.00 -6.38 -8.01
CA ARG A 18 -7.77 -7.27 -8.87
C ARG A 18 -8.88 -6.46 -9.53
N LEU A 19 -8.64 -6.03 -10.76
CA LEU A 19 -9.56 -5.15 -11.49
C LEU A 19 -10.91 -5.84 -11.79
N ALA A 20 -10.86 -7.12 -12.17
CA ALA A 20 -12.05 -7.93 -12.43
C ALA A 20 -13.00 -7.99 -11.20
N ASP A 21 -12.41 -8.03 -10.00
CA ASP A 21 -13.15 -8.12 -8.75
C ASP A 21 -13.41 -6.75 -8.10
N ARG A 22 -12.92 -5.66 -8.71
CA ARG A 22 -13.01 -4.29 -8.18
C ARG A 22 -12.40 -4.17 -6.78
N GLN A 23 -11.24 -4.77 -6.60
CA GLN A 23 -10.56 -4.89 -5.31
C GLN A 23 -9.15 -4.32 -5.33
N PHE A 24 -8.80 -3.63 -4.26
CA PHE A 24 -7.44 -3.19 -3.95
C PHE A 24 -7.09 -3.66 -2.54
N ALA A 25 -5.87 -4.16 -2.35
CA ALA A 25 -5.42 -4.57 -1.03
C ALA A 25 -3.96 -4.19 -0.79
N PHE A 26 -3.62 -4.00 0.48
CA PHE A 26 -2.24 -3.92 0.92
C PHE A 26 -2.03 -4.69 2.22
N VAL A 27 -0.80 -5.16 2.43
CA VAL A 27 -0.39 -5.84 3.66
C VAL A 27 0.49 -4.91 4.46
N ALA A 28 0.15 -4.72 5.74
CA ALA A 28 0.87 -3.83 6.62
C ALA A 28 0.98 -4.35 8.05
N ARG A 29 1.91 -3.77 8.81
CA ARG A 29 1.91 -3.85 10.27
C ARG A 29 0.99 -2.76 10.82
N ASN A 30 0.00 -3.16 11.61
CA ASN A 30 -0.94 -2.21 12.20
C ASN A 30 -0.22 -1.20 13.10
N PRO A 31 -0.68 0.07 13.13
CA PRO A 31 -0.22 1.02 14.14
C PRO A 31 -0.39 0.42 15.53
N GLN A 32 0.57 0.66 16.43
CA GLN A 32 0.55 0.20 17.83
C GLN A 32 0.54 -1.34 18.03
N SER A 33 0.55 -2.13 16.96
CA SER A 33 0.65 -3.59 17.05
C SER A 33 2.11 -4.04 17.21
N PRO A 34 2.36 -5.20 17.85
CA PRO A 34 3.69 -5.78 17.93
C PRO A 34 4.29 -6.07 16.54
N PRO A 35 5.61 -6.25 16.42
CA PRO A 35 6.29 -6.33 15.13
C PRO A 35 5.93 -7.57 14.29
N SER A 36 5.46 -8.67 14.91
CA SER A 36 5.30 -9.95 14.21
C SER A 36 4.07 -10.08 13.31
N PRO A 37 2.85 -9.64 13.66
CA PRO A 37 1.68 -9.82 12.80
C PRO A 37 1.67 -8.90 11.59
N LEU A 38 1.29 -9.49 10.44
CA LEU A 38 0.93 -8.78 9.22
C LEU A 38 -0.58 -8.83 9.04
N PHE A 39 -1.16 -7.71 8.62
CA PHE A 39 -2.59 -7.57 8.39
C PHE A 39 -2.84 -7.20 6.94
N CYS A 40 -3.84 -7.85 6.33
CA CYS A 40 -4.31 -7.51 5.00
C CYS A 40 -5.48 -6.52 5.10
N HIS A 41 -5.36 -5.39 4.43
CA HIS A 41 -6.38 -4.36 4.34
C HIS A 41 -6.98 -4.41 2.94
N LEU A 42 -8.21 -4.92 2.84
CA LEU A 42 -8.93 -5.10 1.59
C LEU A 42 -10.00 -4.01 1.40
N PHE A 43 -9.97 -3.36 0.25
CA PHE A 43 -10.99 -2.43 -0.22
C PHE A 43 -11.76 -3.09 -1.35
N VAL A 44 -13.09 -3.13 -1.21
CA VAL A 44 -14.01 -3.79 -2.15
C VAL A 44 -14.98 -2.77 -2.77
N GLY A 45 -15.53 -3.10 -3.94
CA GLY A 45 -16.59 -2.29 -4.57
C GLY A 45 -16.10 -0.96 -5.14
N LEU A 46 -14.80 -0.81 -5.36
CA LEU A 46 -14.21 0.40 -5.93
C LEU A 46 -14.47 0.49 -7.45
N PRO A 47 -14.61 1.70 -8.03
CA PRO A 47 -14.52 1.86 -9.48
C PRO A 47 -13.18 1.31 -10.00
N GLY A 48 -13.17 0.68 -11.18
CA GLY A 48 -11.96 0.03 -11.73
C GLY A 48 -10.80 1.01 -11.87
N GLU A 49 -11.07 2.24 -12.32
CA GLU A 49 -10.07 3.32 -12.40
C GLU A 49 -9.43 3.65 -11.04
N VAL A 50 -10.21 3.59 -9.96
CA VAL A 50 -9.74 3.86 -8.59
C VAL A 50 -8.85 2.71 -8.11
N VAL A 51 -9.23 1.46 -8.37
CA VAL A 51 -8.40 0.28 -8.06
C VAL A 51 -7.03 0.38 -8.73
N GLN A 52 -7.01 0.68 -10.02
CA GLN A 52 -5.77 0.83 -10.79
C GLN A 52 -4.92 1.99 -10.27
N THR A 53 -5.55 3.14 -10.03
CA THR A 53 -4.88 4.35 -9.55
C THR A 53 -4.22 4.12 -8.19
N LEU A 54 -4.94 3.54 -7.23
CA LEU A 54 -4.41 3.24 -5.90
C LEU A 54 -3.20 2.31 -5.96
N HIS A 55 -3.28 1.25 -6.77
CA HIS A 55 -2.17 0.31 -6.94
C HIS A 55 -0.93 0.98 -7.54
N LEU A 56 -1.09 1.73 -8.64
CA LEU A 56 0.02 2.41 -9.30
C LEU A 56 0.66 3.48 -8.40
N LEU A 57 -0.15 4.24 -7.66
CA LEU A 57 0.35 5.23 -6.71
C LEU A 57 1.21 4.57 -5.62
N LEU A 58 0.74 3.46 -5.04
CA LEU A 58 1.50 2.78 -4.00
C LEU A 58 2.80 2.17 -4.55
N CYS A 59 2.76 1.55 -5.73
CA CYS A 59 3.95 1.05 -6.42
C CYS A 59 4.97 2.16 -6.65
N ARG A 60 4.50 3.34 -7.09
CA ARG A 60 5.38 4.50 -7.29
C ARG A 60 5.97 5.00 -5.98
N CYS A 61 5.18 5.05 -4.91
CA CYS A 61 5.68 5.41 -3.58
C CYS A 61 6.77 4.44 -3.10
N PHE A 62 6.60 3.13 -3.29
CA PHE A 62 7.63 2.14 -2.96
C PHE A 62 8.91 2.36 -3.78
N GLN A 63 8.77 2.55 -5.09
CA GLN A 63 9.91 2.84 -5.96
C GLN A 63 10.67 4.09 -5.51
N LEU A 64 9.95 5.18 -5.21
CA LEU A 64 10.57 6.42 -4.73
C LEU A 64 11.25 6.23 -3.38
N CYS A 65 10.62 5.55 -2.43
CA CYS A 65 11.24 5.25 -1.14
C CYS A 65 12.49 4.38 -1.28
N HIS A 66 12.48 3.42 -2.19
CA HIS A 66 13.64 2.58 -2.50
C HIS A 66 14.79 3.44 -3.06
N LEU A 67 14.53 4.23 -4.10
CA LEU A 67 15.55 5.08 -4.71
C LEU A 67 16.09 6.17 -3.75
N LEU A 68 15.25 6.67 -2.83
CA LEU A 68 15.71 7.62 -1.79
C LEU A 68 16.61 6.95 -0.74
N ALA A 69 16.43 5.65 -0.50
CA ALA A 69 17.27 4.89 0.43
C ALA A 69 18.56 4.37 -0.23
N HIS A 70 18.57 4.25 -1.56
CA HIS A 70 19.68 3.69 -2.36
C HIS A 70 20.06 4.69 -3.48
N PRO A 71 20.60 5.87 -3.13
CA PRO A 71 20.95 6.89 -4.11
C PRO A 71 21.96 6.42 -5.17
N GLU A 72 22.78 5.42 -4.85
CA GLU A 72 23.71 4.76 -5.77
C GLU A 72 23.03 4.06 -6.95
N GLU A 73 21.78 3.64 -6.81
CA GLU A 73 21.01 2.99 -7.88
C GLU A 73 20.38 3.99 -8.87
N GLN A 74 20.54 5.30 -8.65
CA GLN A 74 20.02 6.35 -9.53
C GLN A 74 20.96 6.72 -10.70
N ALA A 75 22.13 6.08 -10.79
CA ALA A 75 23.20 6.39 -11.74
C ALA A 75 23.04 5.72 -13.11
#